data_AF-A0A976KQA3-F1
#
_entry.id   AF-A0A976KQA3-F1
#
_cell.length_a   1.000
_cell.length_b   1.000
_cell.length_c   1.000
_cell.angle_alpha   90.00
_cell.angle_beta   90.00
_cell.angle_gamma   90.00
#
_symmetry.space_group_name_H-M   'P 1'
#
loop_
_entity.id
_entity.type
_entity.pdbx_description
1 polymer ?
#
loop_
_entity_poly.entity_id
_entity_poly.type
_entity_poly.pdbx_seq_one_letter_code
_entity_poly.pdbx_strand_id
1 'polypeptide(L)'
;MSWPRFRTLACFGVVGLFLGCVVYVDDSCDAVQCGENAYCDEGECFCVGGFDGDPQVSCDPVQSWFVTDFCDDGLDVSWRLFAEGRDWAWPRDGSFVTSGVNAVDREDIVCLEDEIICIGATAGDVSWGVANDGSLGCTDCCFACVSGTVDFGKLSCAR
;
A
#
# COMPACT_ATOMS: atom_id res chain seq x y z
N MET A 1 -4.49 18.66 5.53
CA MET A 1 -5.11 19.64 4.60
C MET A 1 -6.62 19.58 4.75
N SER A 2 -7.26 20.68 5.15
CA SER A 2 -8.72 20.76 5.25
C SER A 2 -9.33 21.02 3.87
N TRP A 3 -10.05 20.06 3.32
CA TRP A 3 -10.82 20.25 2.09
C TRP A 3 -12.18 20.92 2.41
N PRO A 4 -12.66 21.85 1.57
CA PRO A 4 -13.95 22.49 1.79
C PRO A 4 -15.08 21.53 1.39
N ARG A 5 -15.93 21.15 2.35
CA ARG A 5 -17.11 20.30 2.10
C ARG A 5 -18.16 21.05 1.26
N PHE A 6 -18.54 20.49 0.12
CA PHE A 6 -19.68 20.94 -0.69
C PHE A 6 -20.98 20.73 0.11
N ARG A 7 -21.79 21.78 0.25
CA ARG A 7 -23.04 21.77 1.01
C ARG A 7 -24.24 21.56 0.08
N THR A 8 -25.03 20.53 0.33
CA THR A 8 -26.36 20.37 -0.28
C THR A 8 -27.34 21.32 0.40
N LEU A 9 -27.90 22.29 -0.33
CA LEU A 9 -28.99 23.16 0.15
C LEU A 9 -30.34 22.46 -0.08
N ALA A 10 -31.07 22.15 0.97
CA ALA A 10 -32.49 21.81 0.89
C ALA A 10 -33.34 22.99 1.39
N CYS A 11 -33.96 23.74 0.48
CA CYS A 11 -34.91 24.80 0.79
C CYS A 11 -36.31 24.21 0.98
N PHE A 12 -36.72 23.93 2.22
CA PHE A 12 -38.12 23.63 2.53
C PHE A 12 -38.90 24.94 2.75
N GLY A 13 -39.79 25.28 1.82
CA GLY A 13 -40.66 26.45 1.94
C GLY A 13 -41.76 26.21 2.98
N VAL A 14 -41.69 26.90 4.11
CA VAL A 14 -42.79 27.00 5.07
C VAL A 14 -43.55 28.31 4.81
N VAL A 15 -44.87 28.22 4.65
CA VAL A 15 -45.77 29.35 4.41
C VAL A 15 -45.70 30.33 5.59
N GLY A 16 -44.95 31.43 5.44
CA GLY A 16 -44.89 32.51 6.44
C GLY A 16 -43.49 33.15 6.63
N LEU A 17 -43.16 34.11 5.76
CA LEU A 17 -42.32 35.31 5.99
C LEU A 17 -40.88 35.24 6.54
N PHE A 18 -40.18 34.10 6.57
CA PHE A 18 -38.71 34.11 6.57
C PHE A 18 -38.15 32.99 5.69
N LEU A 19 -37.61 33.33 4.52
CA LEU A 19 -36.78 32.44 3.71
C LEU A 19 -35.40 32.27 4.39
N GLY A 20 -35.37 31.51 5.48
CA GLY A 20 -34.13 31.09 6.13
C GLY A 20 -33.67 29.76 5.56
N CYS A 21 -32.41 29.67 5.13
CA CYS A 21 -31.77 28.37 4.95
C CYS A 21 -31.43 27.81 6.34
N VAL A 22 -31.96 26.64 6.68
CA VAL A 22 -31.46 25.87 7.83
C VAL A 22 -30.21 25.15 7.37
N VAL A 23 -29.07 25.47 7.99
CA VAL A 23 -27.85 24.69 7.82
C VAL A 23 -27.97 23.48 8.73
N TYR A 24 -28.19 22.30 8.14
CA TYR A 24 -27.92 21.05 8.85
C TYR A 24 -26.41 20.89 8.87
N VAL A 25 -25.82 21.04 10.04
CA VAL A 25 -24.45 20.58 10.29
C VAL A 25 -24.60 19.08 10.50
N ASP A 26 -24.10 18.30 9.56
CA ASP A 26 -24.00 16.85 9.71
C ASP A 26 -22.92 16.58 10.76
N ASP A 27 -23.38 16.18 11.96
CA ASP A 27 -22.60 15.89 13.16
C ASP A 27 -22.28 14.39 13.29
N SER A 28 -22.48 13.62 12.20
CA SER A 28 -22.30 12.17 12.18
C SER A 28 -20.91 11.73 12.68
N CYS A 29 -19.89 12.58 12.50
CA CYS A 29 -18.52 12.34 12.95
C CYS A 29 -18.16 12.95 14.31
N ASP A 30 -19.03 13.70 14.98
CA ASP A 30 -18.69 14.43 16.21
C ASP A 30 -18.37 13.50 17.39
N ALA A 31 -18.93 12.28 17.39
CA ALA A 31 -18.70 11.25 18.40
C ALA A 31 -17.93 10.03 17.87
N VAL A 32 -17.51 10.04 16.60
CA VAL A 32 -16.79 8.92 15.99
C VAL A 32 -15.29 9.07 16.25
N GLN A 33 -14.66 8.01 16.73
CA GLN A 33 -13.21 7.94 16.93
C GLN A 33 -12.68 6.81 16.05
N CYS A 34 -12.09 7.17 14.91
CA CYS A 34 -11.49 6.22 14.00
C CYS A 34 -10.10 5.78 14.48
N GLY A 35 -9.65 4.64 13.96
CA GLY A 35 -8.32 4.10 14.21
C GLY A 35 -7.19 4.95 13.62
N GLU A 36 -5.95 4.51 13.86
CA GLU A 36 -4.77 5.16 13.27
C GLU A 36 -4.82 5.07 11.74
N ASN A 37 -4.36 6.13 11.06
CA ASN A 37 -4.40 6.28 9.61
C ASN A 37 -5.80 6.11 8.97
N ALA A 38 -6.86 6.40 9.74
CA ALA A 38 -8.24 6.43 9.26
C ALA A 38 -8.89 7.82 9.42
N TYR A 39 -9.96 8.06 8.68
CA TYR A 39 -10.76 9.28 8.75
C TYR A 39 -12.26 8.96 8.80
N CYS A 40 -13.04 9.87 9.38
CA CYS A 40 -14.50 9.74 9.42
C CYS A 40 -15.16 10.46 8.23
N ASP A 41 -16.09 9.77 7.59
CA ASP A 41 -17.01 10.31 6.58
C ASP A 41 -18.42 9.78 6.82
N GLU A 42 -19.41 10.69 6.92
CA GLU A 42 -20.82 10.37 7.20
C GLU A 42 -21.05 9.42 8.41
N GLY A 43 -20.18 9.48 9.42
CA GLY A 43 -20.26 8.66 10.64
C GLY A 43 -19.59 7.29 10.54
N GLU A 44 -18.97 6.97 9.40
CA GLU A 44 -18.21 5.74 9.17
C GLU A 44 -16.71 6.04 9.04
N CYS A 45 -15.87 5.09 9.44
CA CYS A 45 -14.41 5.23 9.34
C CYS A 45 -13.89 4.54 8.08
N PHE A 46 -12.95 5.20 7.42
CA PHE A 46 -12.27 4.73 6.21
C PHE A 46 -10.76 4.91 6.36
N CYS A 47 -9.98 3.94 5.85
CA CYS A 47 -8.53 4.10 5.78
C CYS A 47 -8.17 5.25 4.84
N VAL A 48 -7.15 6.02 5.21
CA VAL A 48 -6.56 7.03 4.32
C VAL A 48 -5.98 6.34 3.10
N GLY A 49 -6.00 7.00 1.93
CA GLY A 49 -5.42 6.45 0.70
C GLY A 49 -3.95 6.05 0.89
N GLY A 50 -3.62 4.83 0.44
CA GLY A 50 -2.29 4.24 0.67
C GLY A 50 -2.16 3.46 1.98
N PHE A 51 -3.26 3.26 2.71
CA PHE A 51 -3.33 2.40 3.89
C PHE A 51 -4.48 1.39 3.74
N ASP A 52 -4.37 0.24 4.38
CA ASP A 52 -5.38 -0.83 4.39
C ASP A 52 -5.43 -1.51 5.76
N GLY A 53 -6.58 -2.10 6.11
CA GLY A 53 -6.80 -2.70 7.44
C GLY A 53 -8.21 -2.50 7.97
N ASP A 54 -8.34 -2.40 9.30
CA ASP A 54 -9.61 -2.11 9.97
C ASP A 54 -9.66 -0.62 10.36
N PRO A 55 -10.47 0.22 9.68
CA PRO A 55 -10.55 1.65 9.97
C PRO A 55 -11.02 2.01 11.39
N GLN A 56 -11.62 1.06 12.12
CA GLN A 56 -12.03 1.24 13.51
C GLN A 56 -10.89 1.01 14.50
N VAL A 57 -9.83 0.32 14.07
CA VAL A 57 -8.71 -0.09 14.93
C VAL A 57 -7.42 0.56 14.46
N SER A 58 -6.96 0.22 13.26
CA SER A 58 -5.75 0.75 12.63
C SER A 58 -5.71 0.36 11.16
N CYS A 59 -5.18 1.26 10.34
CA CYS A 59 -4.80 0.99 8.96
C CYS A 59 -3.27 1.03 8.82
N ASP A 60 -2.73 0.01 8.17
CA ASP A 60 -1.30 -0.17 7.94
C ASP A 60 -0.92 0.30 6.53
N PRO A 61 0.32 0.78 6.30
CA PRO A 61 0.75 1.24 4.99
C PRO A 61 0.64 0.16 3.89
N VAL A 62 0.15 0.58 2.72
CA VAL A 62 0.23 -0.17 1.47
C VAL A 62 1.46 0.29 0.70
N GLN A 63 2.36 -0.65 0.42
CA GLN A 63 3.58 -0.40 -0.36
C GLN A 63 3.53 -1.17 -1.68
N SER A 64 3.63 -0.43 -2.79
CA SER A 64 3.69 -1.00 -4.14
C SER A 64 5.14 -1.24 -4.57
N TRP A 65 5.46 -2.48 -4.92
CA TRP A 65 6.78 -2.91 -5.37
C TRP A 65 6.79 -3.16 -6.86
N PHE A 66 7.81 -2.63 -7.53
CA PHE A 66 8.00 -2.80 -8.97
C PHE A 66 9.29 -3.55 -9.26
N VAL A 67 9.19 -4.55 -10.13
CA VAL A 67 10.30 -5.39 -10.58
C VAL A 67 10.21 -5.52 -12.09
N THR A 68 11.34 -5.48 -12.77
CA THR A 68 11.42 -5.77 -14.21
C THR A 68 12.43 -6.86 -14.45
N ASP A 69 11.99 -7.99 -14.98
CA ASP A 69 12.90 -8.97 -15.56
C ASP A 69 13.55 -8.37 -16.82
N PHE A 70 14.85 -8.12 -16.76
CA PHE A 70 15.63 -7.64 -17.91
C PHE A 70 16.55 -8.74 -18.44
N CYS A 71 16.53 -9.93 -17.84
CA CYS A 71 17.41 -11.03 -18.18
C CYS A 71 16.73 -11.95 -19.20
N ASP A 72 17.08 -11.79 -20.49
CA ASP A 72 16.56 -12.65 -21.56
C ASP A 72 17.33 -13.98 -21.64
N ASP A 73 17.28 -14.78 -20.56
CA ASP A 73 17.88 -16.12 -20.49
C ASP A 73 16.85 -17.26 -20.67
N GLY A 74 15.58 -16.89 -20.91
CA GLY A 74 14.46 -17.81 -21.08
C GLY A 74 13.86 -18.31 -19.77
N LEU A 75 14.26 -17.75 -18.62
CA LEU A 75 13.67 -18.03 -17.31
C LEU A 75 12.94 -16.78 -16.79
N ASP A 76 11.75 -16.99 -16.23
CA ASP A 76 11.08 -15.92 -15.49
C ASP A 76 11.73 -15.76 -14.10
N VAL A 77 11.75 -14.54 -13.60
CA VAL A 77 12.27 -14.25 -12.26
C VAL A 77 11.23 -14.59 -11.22
N SER A 78 11.62 -15.44 -10.27
CA SER A 78 10.85 -15.71 -9.06
C SER A 78 11.29 -14.78 -7.94
N TRP A 79 10.37 -14.07 -7.31
CA TRP A 79 10.70 -13.07 -6.30
C TRP A 79 9.72 -13.01 -5.14
N ARG A 80 10.22 -12.46 -4.02
CA ARG A 80 9.52 -12.35 -2.74
C ARG A 80 9.97 -11.11 -1.98
N LEU A 81 9.13 -10.71 -1.03
CA LEU A 81 9.43 -9.66 -0.07
C LEU A 81 9.48 -10.30 1.33
N PHE A 82 10.41 -9.84 2.16
CA PHE A 82 10.67 -10.39 3.49
C PHE A 82 10.66 -9.27 4.52
N ALA A 83 9.91 -9.46 5.59
CA ALA A 83 10.02 -8.59 6.75
C ALA A 83 11.28 -9.00 7.53
N GLU A 84 12.21 -8.07 7.77
CA GLU A 84 13.44 -8.39 8.50
C GLU A 84 13.17 -8.61 10.00
N GLY A 85 12.27 -7.80 10.57
CA GLY A 85 11.97 -7.80 12.00
C GLY A 85 11.02 -8.92 12.47
N ARG A 86 10.42 -9.67 11.56
CA ARG A 86 9.47 -10.75 11.86
C ARG A 86 9.52 -11.84 10.82
N ASP A 87 9.25 -13.08 11.22
CA ASP A 87 9.22 -14.25 10.33
C ASP A 87 7.99 -14.21 9.39
N TRP A 88 8.06 -13.32 8.40
CA TRP A 88 6.99 -13.07 7.45
C TRP A 88 7.54 -12.73 6.07
N ALA A 89 6.87 -13.25 5.05
CA ALA A 89 7.18 -12.98 3.66
C ALA A 89 5.90 -12.79 2.84
N TRP A 90 6.05 -12.11 1.70
CA TRP A 90 5.02 -11.94 0.69
C TRP A 90 5.48 -12.57 -0.64
N PRO A 91 4.68 -13.48 -1.23
CA PRO A 91 3.56 -14.15 -0.58
C PRO A 91 4.07 -15.01 0.60
N ARG A 92 3.15 -15.33 1.52
CA ARG A 92 3.47 -16.19 2.68
C ARG A 92 4.09 -17.51 2.22
N ASP A 93 3.49 -18.10 1.21
CA ASP A 93 3.89 -19.35 0.60
C ASP A 93 4.11 -19.14 -0.91
N GLY A 94 5.12 -19.81 -1.46
CA GLY A 94 5.49 -19.68 -2.87
C GLY A 94 6.23 -18.39 -3.17
N SER A 95 6.06 -17.88 -4.39
CA SER A 95 6.77 -16.70 -4.88
C SER A 95 5.94 -16.00 -5.94
N PHE A 96 6.16 -14.71 -6.11
CA PHE A 96 5.74 -14.00 -7.31
C PHE A 96 6.62 -14.46 -8.48
N VAL A 97 6.10 -14.33 -9.70
CA VAL A 97 6.82 -14.67 -10.94
C VAL A 97 6.58 -13.54 -11.92
N THR A 98 7.64 -13.07 -12.56
CA THR A 98 7.54 -11.98 -13.55
C THR A 98 6.70 -12.38 -14.75
N SER A 99 5.98 -11.43 -15.35
CA SER A 99 5.08 -11.68 -16.49
C SER A 99 5.82 -11.87 -17.83
N GLY A 100 7.15 -11.73 -17.81
CA GLY A 100 8.05 -11.97 -18.93
C GLY A 100 9.08 -10.85 -19.11
N VAL A 101 9.97 -11.04 -20.09
CA VAL A 101 11.10 -10.14 -20.32
C VAL A 101 10.65 -8.71 -20.64
N ASN A 102 11.26 -7.74 -19.98
CA ASN A 102 10.98 -6.30 -20.01
C ASN A 102 9.57 -5.88 -19.55
N ALA A 103 8.77 -6.80 -19.02
CA ALA A 103 7.51 -6.45 -18.37
C ALA A 103 7.79 -5.82 -17.00
N VAL A 104 7.03 -4.78 -16.67
CA VAL A 104 7.04 -4.20 -15.33
C VAL A 104 5.99 -4.91 -14.51
N ASP A 105 6.42 -5.73 -13.57
CA ASP A 105 5.56 -6.41 -12.61
C ASP A 105 5.39 -5.55 -11.36
N ARG A 106 4.18 -5.61 -10.79
CA ARG A 106 3.78 -4.81 -9.62
C ARG A 106 3.07 -5.68 -8.61
N GLU A 107 3.49 -5.61 -7.35
CA GLU A 107 2.76 -6.21 -6.23
C GLU A 107 2.54 -5.20 -5.12
N ASP A 108 1.37 -5.29 -4.49
CA ASP A 108 1.01 -4.47 -3.33
C ASP A 108 1.08 -5.32 -2.07
N ILE A 109 1.77 -4.80 -1.06
CA ILE A 109 1.81 -5.40 0.27
C ILE A 109 1.26 -4.45 1.32
N VAL A 110 0.62 -5.01 2.34
CA VAL A 110 0.33 -4.33 3.60
C VAL A 110 1.42 -4.74 4.59
N CYS A 111 2.12 -3.76 5.14
CA CYS A 111 3.24 -3.94 6.06
C CYS A 111 3.11 -3.02 7.28
N LEU A 112 3.78 -3.38 8.38
CA LEU A 112 3.78 -2.58 9.60
C LEU A 112 4.60 -1.30 9.37
N GLU A 113 4.09 -0.16 9.86
CA GLU A 113 4.77 1.13 9.70
C GLU A 113 6.22 1.08 10.19
N ASP A 114 7.13 1.63 9.39
CA ASP A 114 8.59 1.65 9.60
C ASP A 114 9.28 0.28 9.65
N GLU A 115 8.59 -0.83 9.41
CA GLU A 115 9.25 -2.15 9.35
C GLU A 115 10.15 -2.26 8.11
N ILE A 116 11.27 -2.98 8.24
CA ILE A 116 12.20 -3.16 7.12
C ILE A 116 11.73 -4.31 6.24
N ILE A 117 11.50 -4.01 4.96
CA ILE A 117 11.10 -4.95 3.93
C ILE A 117 12.25 -5.14 2.94
N CYS A 118 12.74 -6.36 2.82
CA CYS A 118 13.80 -6.74 1.89
C CYS A 118 13.23 -7.49 0.69
N ILE A 119 13.70 -7.18 -0.51
CA ILE A 119 13.38 -7.96 -1.71
C ILE A 119 14.43 -9.02 -1.98
N GLY A 120 13.97 -10.20 -2.39
CA GLY A 120 14.82 -11.28 -2.85
C GLY A 120 14.25 -11.90 -4.12
N ALA A 121 15.11 -12.14 -5.11
CA ALA A 121 14.71 -12.69 -6.39
C ALA A 121 15.75 -13.69 -6.92
N THR A 122 15.31 -14.66 -7.70
CA THR A 122 16.16 -15.70 -8.29
C THR A 122 15.62 -16.13 -9.66
N ALA A 123 16.54 -16.33 -10.62
CA ALA A 123 16.29 -16.98 -11.90
C ALA A 123 17.46 -17.92 -12.19
N GLY A 124 17.20 -19.24 -12.21
CA GLY A 124 18.25 -20.24 -12.35
C GLY A 124 19.35 -20.10 -11.28
N ASP A 125 20.59 -19.83 -11.72
CA ASP A 125 21.75 -19.64 -10.85
C ASP A 125 22.04 -18.16 -10.51
N VAL A 126 21.16 -17.25 -10.91
CA VAL A 126 21.28 -15.80 -10.66
C VAL A 126 20.34 -15.40 -9.54
N SER A 127 20.81 -14.56 -8.63
CA SER A 127 20.01 -14.04 -7.52
C SER A 127 20.25 -12.55 -7.32
N TRP A 128 19.20 -11.84 -6.91
CA TRP A 128 19.22 -10.42 -6.58
C TRP A 128 18.65 -10.20 -5.18
N GLY A 129 19.11 -9.14 -4.52
CA GLY A 129 18.72 -8.84 -3.15
C GLY A 129 19.05 -10.00 -2.20
N VAL A 130 18.08 -10.40 -1.37
CA VAL A 130 18.25 -11.50 -0.39
C VAL A 130 18.02 -12.91 -0.95
N ALA A 131 17.97 -13.07 -2.27
CA ALA A 131 17.51 -14.28 -2.98
C ALA A 131 16.06 -14.67 -2.66
N ASN A 132 15.46 -15.51 -3.51
CA ASN A 132 14.04 -15.87 -3.39
C ASN A 132 13.71 -16.69 -2.12
N ASP A 133 14.73 -17.19 -1.40
CA ASP A 133 14.59 -17.90 -0.13
C ASP A 133 14.98 -17.05 1.09
N GLY A 134 15.40 -15.79 0.89
CA GLY A 134 15.84 -14.91 1.97
C GLY A 134 17.18 -15.29 2.58
N SER A 135 17.96 -16.17 1.94
CA SER A 135 19.21 -16.70 2.50
C SER A 135 20.42 -15.78 2.34
N LEU A 136 20.35 -14.80 1.44
CA LEU A 136 21.46 -13.89 1.18
C LEU A 136 21.31 -12.57 1.94
N GLY A 137 22.44 -11.91 2.21
CA GLY A 137 22.45 -10.52 2.69
C GLY A 137 22.58 -9.54 1.52
N CYS A 138 22.03 -8.33 1.69
CA CYS A 138 22.17 -7.24 0.74
C CYS A 138 22.39 -5.90 1.47
N THR A 139 22.92 -4.90 0.77
CA THR A 139 23.11 -3.54 1.32
C THR A 139 22.04 -2.56 0.84
N ASP A 140 21.57 -2.69 -0.40
CA ASP A 140 20.68 -1.73 -1.06
C ASP A 140 19.39 -2.40 -1.59
N CYS A 141 18.84 -3.36 -0.86
CA CYS A 141 17.61 -4.06 -1.25
C CYS A 141 16.51 -4.08 -0.18
N CYS A 142 16.73 -3.38 0.94
CA CYS A 142 15.79 -3.29 2.04
C CYS A 142 15.33 -1.86 2.25
N PHE A 143 14.03 -1.66 2.42
CA PHE A 143 13.41 -0.34 2.53
C PHE A 143 12.41 -0.34 3.69
N ALA A 144 12.27 0.82 4.35
CA ALA A 144 11.25 1.00 5.37
C ALA A 144 9.85 0.95 4.75
N CYS A 145 8.92 0.30 5.43
CA CYS A 145 7.53 0.26 5.07
C CYS A 145 6.89 1.63 5.33
N VAL A 146 6.62 2.33 4.23
CA VAL A 146 5.83 3.56 4.19
C VAL A 146 4.88 3.48 3.01
N SER A 147 3.75 4.19 3.09
CA SER A 147 2.78 4.21 2.00
C SER A 147 3.42 4.85 0.76
N GLY A 148 3.37 4.14 -0.37
CA GLY A 148 4.01 4.62 -1.58
C GLY A 148 4.58 3.50 -2.44
N THR A 149 5.67 3.81 -3.14
CA THR A 149 6.22 2.97 -4.20
C THR A 149 7.70 2.72 -3.99
N VAL A 150 8.10 1.47 -4.15
CA VAL A 150 9.48 1.02 -4.25
C VAL A 150 9.70 0.46 -5.65
N ASP A 151 10.56 1.10 -6.43
CA ASP A 151 11.02 0.57 -7.71
C ASP A 151 12.40 -0.06 -7.51
N PHE A 152 12.44 -1.39 -7.47
CA PHE A 152 13.70 -2.13 -7.36
C PHE A 152 14.48 -2.11 -8.68
N GLY A 153 13.79 -1.81 -9.79
CA GLY A 153 14.38 -1.64 -11.10
C GLY A 153 14.55 -2.93 -11.87
N LYS A 154 15.60 -2.94 -12.71
CA LYS A 154 15.84 -3.96 -13.73
C LYS A 154 16.78 -5.05 -13.23
N LEU A 155 16.29 -6.28 -13.26
CA LEU A 155 17.05 -7.47 -12.92
C LEU A 155 17.84 -7.94 -14.13
N SER A 156 19.09 -7.49 -14.24
CA SER A 156 19.98 -7.85 -15.33
C SER A 156 20.79 -9.13 -15.03
N CYS A 157 21.12 -9.91 -16.05
CA CYS A 157 21.94 -11.12 -15.91
C CYS A 157 23.40 -10.87 -15.49
N ALA A 158 23.85 -9.62 -15.40
CA ALA A 158 25.22 -9.29 -15.08
C ALA A 158 25.52 -9.57 -13.60
N ARG A 159 26.47 -10.48 -13.35
CA ARG A 159 27.05 -10.77 -12.04
C ARG A 159 27.98 -9.66 -11.57
#